data_AF-A0A849A0U9-F1
#
_entry.id   AF-A0A849A0U9-F1
#
_cell.length_a   1.000
_cell.length_b   1.000
_cell.length_c   1.000
_cell.angle_alpha   90.00
_cell.angle_beta   90.00
_cell.angle_gamma   90.00
#
_symmetry.space_group_name_H-M   'P 1'
#
loop_
_entity.id
_entity.type
_entity.pdbx_description
1 polymer ?
#
loop_
_entity_poly.entity_id
_entity_poly.type
_entity_poly.pdbx_seq_one_letter_code
_entity_poly.pdbx_strand_id
1 'polypeptide(L)'
;MREGSSGLLSRVNWSVEGVAVQGESRVSVAALADHPLSWAQWFADSPVPGVIRAHWFERRHMLHHVRRWHRNHAEELQSAWFNGVGVMVWEVVFGVWVGWSDRDAQMLRRAAAIQRGLADLLADGEWTPLVDLGDDTADAGVYGSSFRDRDQVLLALINRSDVDVTVPLPLTPDGRVWDVWSGAPAPLVDGIPAITVPAGGIGGAWQRAGSTDRPDWLPTEPPEPASSAFRHRAPVRVVDPAGAPGEPGAAGAASGSLAPQRVTAAQRRQRLPAPTSPVPTVPTATAPTATAPTVPTATAPTATAPTVPTVTVPAGPYRLTVRYRSRETGMYEGAPFVNEWKPLPPRLHDLRTLERSGELIVPLAVAVAEVSEREFARFVAATGYRAATRSRILPSWWGRAVSEADADRPVTEVDLPDARAYARWVGGRLPTEDEWQLAAGDRRFGRRTPLVWNLTESEYTDGRTRFVMLKGGSDYQPTGSAWYFDGGPQDPEFSAKYLLPGMGLGRSVNIGFRVAWDAPGGPATNPSDAAR
;
A
#
# COMPACT_ATOMS: atom_id res chain seq x y z
N MET A 1 -23.57 -0.35 -2.96
CA MET A 1 -24.25 -1.53 -2.40
C MET A 1 -23.54 -1.85 -1.09
N ARG A 2 -24.23 -1.86 0.07
CA ARG A 2 -23.56 -2.08 1.38
C ARG A 2 -23.33 -3.55 1.70
N GLU A 3 -24.07 -4.44 1.06
CA GLU A 3 -23.99 -5.90 1.21
C GLU A 3 -24.15 -6.57 -0.17
N GLY A 4 -23.51 -7.74 -0.35
CA GLY A 4 -23.67 -8.53 -1.58
C GLY A 4 -25.02 -9.23 -1.57
N SER A 5 -25.61 -9.52 -2.73
CA SER A 5 -26.82 -10.36 -2.76
C SER A 5 -26.46 -11.79 -2.34
N SER A 6 -27.32 -12.47 -1.58
CA SER A 6 -27.10 -13.88 -1.21
C SER A 6 -26.82 -14.75 -2.44
N GLY A 7 -27.49 -14.49 -3.57
CA GLY A 7 -27.23 -15.19 -4.83
C GLY A 7 -25.81 -15.00 -5.40
N LEU A 8 -25.22 -13.81 -5.25
CA LEU A 8 -23.81 -13.58 -5.60
C LEU A 8 -22.88 -14.37 -4.66
N LEU A 9 -23.14 -14.29 -3.35
CA LEU A 9 -22.32 -14.96 -2.34
C LEU A 9 -22.35 -16.48 -2.49
N SER A 10 -23.54 -17.05 -2.71
CA SER A 10 -23.67 -18.48 -3.02
C SER A 10 -22.84 -18.84 -4.24
N ARG A 11 -22.93 -18.09 -5.34
CA ARG A 11 -22.16 -18.37 -6.56
C ARG A 11 -20.64 -18.27 -6.34
N VAL A 12 -20.18 -17.29 -5.58
CA VAL A 12 -18.76 -17.16 -5.22
C VAL A 12 -18.30 -18.39 -4.44
N ASN A 13 -19.04 -18.76 -3.40
CA ASN A 13 -18.73 -19.93 -2.57
C ASN A 13 -18.76 -21.24 -3.39
N TRP A 14 -19.70 -21.37 -4.34
CA TRP A 14 -19.75 -22.51 -5.26
C TRP A 14 -18.59 -22.53 -6.28
N SER A 15 -18.06 -21.37 -6.64
CA SER A 15 -17.03 -21.26 -7.69
C SER A 15 -15.62 -21.41 -7.13
N VAL A 16 -15.38 -20.93 -5.91
CA VAL A 16 -14.07 -20.98 -5.25
C VAL A 16 -14.27 -21.31 -3.78
N GLU A 17 -13.88 -22.52 -3.39
CA GLU A 17 -13.87 -22.94 -1.99
C GLU A 17 -12.94 -22.04 -1.17
N GLY A 18 -13.39 -21.63 0.01
CA GLY A 18 -12.61 -20.80 0.94
C GLY A 18 -12.58 -19.30 0.62
N VAL A 19 -13.39 -18.81 -0.33
CA VAL A 19 -13.54 -17.36 -0.58
C VAL A 19 -14.75 -16.81 0.17
N ALA A 20 -14.51 -15.79 0.98
CA ALA A 20 -15.54 -15.01 1.64
C ALA A 20 -15.53 -13.55 1.16
N VAL A 21 -16.71 -12.96 1.03
CA VAL A 21 -16.87 -11.55 0.67
C VAL A 21 -17.01 -10.74 1.96
N GLN A 22 -16.27 -9.63 2.03
CA GLN A 22 -16.27 -8.76 3.19
C GLN A 22 -16.84 -7.38 2.84
N GLY A 23 -18.11 -7.17 3.19
CA GLY A 23 -18.81 -5.90 2.94
C GLY A 23 -18.41 -4.79 3.93
N GLU A 24 -18.56 -3.53 3.50
CA GLU A 24 -18.42 -2.37 4.38
C GLU A 24 -19.68 -2.16 5.22
N SER A 25 -19.47 -1.83 6.50
CA SER A 25 -20.46 -1.61 7.56
C SER A 25 -21.00 -2.88 8.22
N ARG A 26 -21.81 -2.65 9.27
CA ARG A 26 -22.58 -3.70 9.94
C ARG A 26 -23.61 -4.30 8.97
N VAL A 27 -23.74 -5.61 9.03
CA VAL A 27 -24.76 -6.38 8.30
C VAL A 27 -26.00 -6.52 9.19
N SER A 28 -27.19 -6.63 8.59
CA SER A 28 -28.41 -6.93 9.33
C SER A 28 -28.36 -8.34 9.94
N VAL A 29 -29.05 -8.58 11.05
CA VAL A 29 -29.06 -9.91 11.71
C VAL A 29 -29.52 -11.03 10.77
N ALA A 30 -30.51 -10.74 9.91
CA ALA A 30 -31.04 -11.70 8.94
C ALA A 30 -30.02 -12.12 7.88
N ALA A 31 -29.05 -11.25 7.56
CA ALA A 31 -28.04 -11.50 6.54
C ALA A 31 -26.74 -12.11 7.09
N LEU A 32 -26.58 -12.22 8.42
CA LEU A 32 -25.36 -12.77 9.04
C LEU A 32 -25.06 -14.21 8.61
N ALA A 33 -26.08 -15.03 8.38
CA ALA A 33 -25.91 -16.43 7.98
C ALA A 33 -25.20 -16.59 6.62
N ASP A 34 -25.39 -15.63 5.71
CA ASP A 34 -24.82 -15.65 4.36
C ASP A 34 -23.55 -14.79 4.24
N HIS A 35 -23.28 -13.94 5.24
CA HIS A 35 -22.19 -12.97 5.23
C HIS A 35 -21.21 -13.30 6.34
N PRO A 36 -20.27 -14.23 6.16
CA PRO A 36 -19.33 -14.60 7.21
C PRO A 36 -18.36 -13.48 7.58
N LEU A 37 -18.15 -12.48 6.71
CA LEU A 37 -17.22 -11.38 6.96
C LEU A 37 -17.90 -10.01 6.72
N SER A 38 -17.56 -9.05 7.56
CA SER A 38 -17.80 -7.62 7.31
C SER A 38 -16.70 -6.77 7.94
N TRP A 39 -16.72 -5.46 7.72
CA TRP A 39 -15.88 -4.53 8.47
C TRP A 39 -16.63 -3.24 8.78
N ALA A 40 -16.31 -2.58 9.88
CA ALA A 40 -16.89 -1.26 10.14
C ALA A 40 -15.88 -0.30 10.76
N GLN A 41 -16.08 0.98 10.43
CA GLN A 41 -15.26 2.07 10.93
C GLN A 41 -15.78 2.61 12.25
N TRP A 42 -14.85 2.96 13.15
CA TRP A 42 -15.12 3.72 14.38
C TRP A 42 -16.24 3.13 15.24
N PHE A 43 -16.04 1.91 15.75
CA PHE A 43 -16.88 1.44 16.86
C PHE A 43 -16.72 2.38 18.05
N ALA A 44 -17.84 2.98 18.46
CA ALA A 44 -17.95 3.55 19.79
C ALA A 44 -17.81 2.39 20.78
N ASP A 45 -16.86 2.53 21.70
CA ASP A 45 -16.62 1.58 22.78
C ASP A 45 -16.79 2.31 24.12
N SER A 46 -16.86 1.57 25.20
CA SER A 46 -16.98 2.08 26.57
C SER A 46 -15.77 1.68 27.42
N PRO A 47 -15.61 2.27 28.63
CA PRO A 47 -14.56 1.83 29.55
C PRO A 47 -14.60 0.32 29.80
N VAL A 48 -15.78 -0.22 30.08
CA VAL A 48 -16.06 -1.66 30.00
C VAL A 48 -16.19 -2.03 28.51
N PRO A 49 -15.44 -3.02 27.99
CA PRO A 49 -15.46 -3.35 26.57
C PRO A 49 -16.84 -3.83 26.07
N GLY A 50 -17.25 -3.32 24.92
CA GLY A 50 -18.47 -3.75 24.25
C GLY A 50 -18.35 -5.14 23.63
N VAL A 51 -19.46 -5.90 23.69
CA VAL A 51 -19.63 -7.19 23.01
C VAL A 51 -20.20 -6.97 21.61
N ILE A 52 -19.56 -7.54 20.60
CA ILE A 52 -20.03 -7.45 19.21
C ILE A 52 -21.25 -8.33 19.03
N ARG A 53 -22.44 -7.71 19.05
CA ARG A 53 -23.74 -8.40 18.89
C ARG A 53 -23.81 -9.34 17.68
N ALA A 54 -23.25 -8.93 16.54
CA ALA A 54 -23.29 -9.75 15.32
C ALA A 54 -22.52 -11.06 15.49
N HIS A 55 -21.34 -10.99 16.10
CA HIS A 55 -20.49 -12.13 16.39
C HIS A 55 -21.03 -12.98 17.56
N TRP A 56 -21.70 -12.34 18.52
CA TRP A 56 -22.41 -13.04 19.60
C TRP A 56 -23.55 -13.90 19.07
N PHE A 57 -24.32 -13.35 18.13
CA PHE A 57 -25.48 -14.04 17.54
C PHE A 57 -25.08 -15.15 16.56
N GLU A 58 -24.07 -14.90 15.71
CA GLU A 58 -23.53 -15.87 14.77
C GLU A 58 -21.99 -15.88 14.92
N ARG A 59 -21.48 -16.89 15.63
CA ARG A 59 -20.06 -16.99 16.03
C ARG A 59 -19.10 -17.04 14.85
N ARG A 60 -19.55 -17.50 13.68
CA ARG A 60 -18.72 -17.56 12.46
C ARG A 60 -18.63 -16.21 11.76
N HIS A 61 -19.47 -15.24 12.13
CA HIS A 61 -19.42 -13.89 11.54
C HIS A 61 -18.26 -13.09 12.13
N MET A 62 -17.26 -12.74 11.32
CA MET A 62 -16.15 -11.87 11.71
C MET A 62 -16.43 -10.44 11.24
N LEU A 63 -16.74 -9.57 12.19
CA LEU A 63 -16.84 -8.13 11.98
C LEU A 63 -15.48 -7.50 12.26
N HIS A 64 -14.68 -7.30 11.21
CA HIS A 64 -13.33 -6.74 11.37
C HIS A 64 -13.38 -5.25 11.74
N HIS A 65 -12.62 -4.86 12.75
CA HIS A 65 -12.46 -3.45 13.12
C HIS A 65 -11.57 -2.71 12.12
N VAL A 66 -11.84 -1.42 11.94
CA VAL A 66 -10.92 -0.52 11.22
C VAL A 66 -11.06 0.93 11.70
N ARG A 67 -9.93 1.61 11.90
CA ARG A 67 -9.85 3.06 12.16
C ARG A 67 -8.86 3.68 11.19
N ARG A 68 -9.31 3.89 9.95
CA ARG A 68 -8.49 4.58 8.92
C ARG A 68 -8.09 5.97 9.43
N TRP A 69 -6.86 6.39 9.13
CA TRP A 69 -6.31 7.70 9.49
C TRP A 69 -6.12 7.96 10.99
N HIS A 70 -6.45 7.00 11.86
CA HIS A 70 -6.09 7.09 13.27
C HIS A 70 -4.63 6.70 13.45
N ARG A 71 -3.96 7.27 14.45
CA ARG A 71 -2.53 7.00 14.72
C ARG A 71 -2.30 6.00 15.85
N ASN A 72 -3.35 5.70 16.61
CA ASN A 72 -3.32 4.77 17.74
C ASN A 72 -4.37 3.68 17.52
N HIS A 73 -3.94 2.44 17.32
CA HIS A 73 -4.85 1.34 17.02
C HIS A 73 -5.14 0.45 18.24
N ALA A 74 -4.67 0.82 19.43
CA ALA A 74 -4.81 0.02 20.64
C ALA A 74 -6.27 -0.33 20.96
N GLU A 75 -7.19 0.63 20.92
CA GLU A 75 -8.60 0.37 21.25
C GLU A 75 -9.27 -0.61 20.29
N GLU A 76 -9.00 -0.51 18.98
CA GLU A 76 -9.59 -1.45 18.03
C GLU A 76 -8.95 -2.84 18.09
N LEU A 77 -7.66 -2.91 18.42
CA LEU A 77 -6.97 -4.17 18.67
C LEU A 77 -7.46 -4.85 19.94
N GLN A 78 -7.66 -4.09 21.02
CA GLN A 78 -8.26 -4.59 22.25
C GLN A 78 -9.67 -5.12 22.00
N SER A 79 -10.52 -4.33 21.33
CA SER A 79 -11.89 -4.74 21.04
C SER A 79 -11.93 -6.00 20.15
N ALA A 80 -11.07 -6.07 19.13
CA ALA A 80 -10.96 -7.23 18.27
C ALA A 80 -10.50 -8.49 19.05
N TRP A 81 -9.45 -8.35 19.86
CA TRP A 81 -8.92 -9.41 20.70
C TRP A 81 -9.94 -9.93 21.71
N PHE A 82 -10.57 -9.02 22.45
CA PHE A 82 -11.60 -9.32 23.45
C PHE A 82 -12.80 -10.04 22.84
N ASN A 83 -13.21 -9.65 21.63
CA ASN A 83 -14.35 -10.27 20.95
C ASN A 83 -13.98 -11.53 20.14
N GLY A 84 -12.71 -11.89 20.02
CA GLY A 84 -12.29 -13.03 19.19
C GLY A 84 -12.43 -12.78 17.68
N VAL A 85 -12.46 -11.52 17.25
CA VAL A 85 -12.52 -11.12 15.84
C VAL A 85 -11.20 -10.50 15.38
N GLY A 86 -11.05 -10.29 14.08
CA GLY A 86 -9.87 -9.64 13.49
C GLY A 86 -9.99 -8.12 13.29
N VAL A 87 -8.97 -7.55 12.65
CA VAL A 87 -8.94 -6.17 12.16
C VAL A 87 -8.68 -6.15 10.66
N MET A 88 -9.18 -5.12 9.97
CA MET A 88 -8.85 -4.86 8.57
C MET A 88 -7.77 -3.77 8.52
N VAL A 89 -6.56 -4.15 8.11
CA VAL A 89 -5.41 -3.24 8.08
C VAL A 89 -5.39 -2.42 6.78
N TRP A 90 -5.36 -1.11 6.94
CA TRP A 90 -5.11 -0.16 5.84
C TRP A 90 -3.80 0.57 6.12
N GLU A 91 -2.69 0.08 5.56
CA GLU A 91 -1.39 0.73 5.74
C GLU A 91 -1.22 1.95 4.81
N VAL A 92 -1.85 1.91 3.63
CA VAL A 92 -1.84 2.99 2.64
C VAL A 92 -3.27 3.31 2.26
N VAL A 93 -3.68 4.56 2.45
CA VAL A 93 -5.01 5.06 2.09
C VAL A 93 -4.83 6.13 1.03
N PHE A 94 -5.40 5.90 -0.17
CA PHE A 94 -5.26 6.82 -1.32
C PHE A 94 -3.80 7.20 -1.63
N GLY A 95 -2.85 6.27 -1.51
CA GLY A 95 -1.43 6.54 -1.75
C GLY A 95 -0.74 7.39 -0.68
N VAL A 96 -1.38 7.56 0.49
CA VAL A 96 -0.78 8.16 1.68
C VAL A 96 -0.54 7.06 2.70
N TRP A 97 0.70 6.95 3.18
CA TRP A 97 1.03 6.02 4.24
C TRP A 97 0.43 6.48 5.58
N VAL A 98 -0.35 5.60 6.20
CA VAL A 98 -1.04 5.80 7.48
C VAL A 98 -0.71 4.65 8.44
N GLY A 99 0.51 4.13 8.35
CA GLY A 99 0.92 2.93 9.06
C GLY A 99 0.92 3.06 10.58
N TRP A 100 1.21 1.95 11.24
CA TRP A 100 0.93 1.80 12.67
C TRP A 100 2.20 2.04 13.50
N SER A 101 2.00 2.34 14.80
CA SER A 101 3.11 2.40 15.75
C SER A 101 3.78 1.02 15.92
N ASP A 102 5.02 0.98 16.37
CA ASP A 102 5.74 -0.29 16.59
C ASP A 102 5.00 -1.16 17.62
N ARG A 103 4.39 -0.50 18.62
CA ARG A 103 3.56 -1.15 19.64
C ARG A 103 2.30 -1.78 19.07
N ASP A 104 1.52 -1.03 18.29
CA ASP A 104 0.28 -1.55 17.69
C ASP A 104 0.58 -2.69 16.69
N ALA A 105 1.67 -2.55 15.92
CA ALA A 105 2.13 -3.61 15.02
C ALA A 105 2.55 -4.88 15.77
N GLN A 106 3.19 -4.76 16.94
CA GLN A 106 3.53 -5.90 17.79
C GLN A 106 2.27 -6.56 18.37
N MET A 107 1.33 -5.77 18.88
CA MET A 107 0.04 -6.26 19.38
C MET A 107 -0.70 -7.07 18.30
N LEU A 108 -0.82 -6.52 17.09
CA LEU A 108 -1.45 -7.22 15.97
C LEU A 108 -0.70 -8.50 15.59
N ARG A 109 0.64 -8.46 15.51
CA ARG A 109 1.44 -9.64 15.13
C ARG A 109 1.23 -10.80 16.11
N ARG A 110 1.25 -10.51 17.41
CA ARG A 110 1.04 -11.52 18.46
C ARG A 110 -0.41 -12.01 18.47
N ALA A 111 -1.39 -11.11 18.46
CA ALA A 111 -2.81 -11.46 18.39
C ALA A 111 -3.11 -12.35 17.17
N ALA A 112 -2.65 -11.97 15.98
CA ALA A 112 -2.90 -12.71 14.75
C ALA A 112 -2.28 -14.12 14.76
N ALA A 113 -1.11 -14.30 15.38
CA ALA A 113 -0.49 -15.62 15.52
C ALA A 113 -1.36 -16.54 16.40
N ILE A 114 -1.81 -16.03 17.55
CA ILE A 114 -2.67 -16.76 18.49
C ILE A 114 -4.04 -17.04 17.87
N GLN A 115 -4.67 -16.04 17.24
CA GLN A 115 -5.97 -16.20 16.58
C GLN A 115 -5.94 -17.24 15.46
N ARG A 116 -4.85 -17.32 14.69
CA ARG A 116 -4.68 -18.38 13.68
C ARG A 116 -4.48 -19.76 14.31
N GLY A 117 -3.70 -19.83 15.38
CA GLY A 117 -3.46 -21.09 16.11
C GLY A 117 -4.68 -21.64 16.83
N LEU A 118 -5.62 -20.76 17.19
CA LEU A 118 -6.84 -21.06 17.93
C LEU A 118 -8.12 -20.76 17.12
N ALA A 119 -8.03 -20.78 15.79
CA ALA A 119 -9.15 -20.40 14.92
C ALA A 119 -10.41 -21.22 15.19
N ASP A 120 -10.29 -22.54 15.36
CA ASP A 120 -11.42 -23.43 15.67
C ASP A 120 -12.03 -23.11 17.04
N LEU A 121 -11.20 -22.87 18.06
CA LEU A 121 -11.67 -22.49 19.40
C LEU A 121 -12.40 -21.14 19.38
N LEU A 122 -11.87 -20.17 18.62
CA LEU A 122 -12.46 -18.84 18.47
C LEU A 122 -13.72 -18.83 17.61
N ALA A 123 -13.90 -19.80 16.71
CA ALA A 123 -15.08 -19.88 15.84
C ALA A 123 -16.19 -20.77 16.44
N ASP A 124 -15.83 -21.93 16.98
CA ASP A 124 -16.75 -22.98 17.39
C ASP A 124 -16.84 -23.20 18.91
N GLY A 125 -15.89 -22.65 19.67
CA GLY A 125 -15.87 -22.75 21.13
C GLY A 125 -16.97 -21.92 21.82
N GLU A 126 -17.27 -22.31 23.05
CA GLU A 126 -18.11 -21.53 23.95
C GLU A 126 -17.41 -20.21 24.29
N TRP A 127 -18.09 -19.10 24.05
CA TRP A 127 -17.58 -17.76 24.33
C TRP A 127 -18.35 -17.12 25.48
N THR A 128 -17.61 -16.77 26.54
CA THR A 128 -18.11 -16.00 27.69
C THR A 128 -17.37 -14.67 27.74
N PRO A 129 -18.02 -13.54 27.40
CA PRO A 129 -17.43 -12.22 27.45
C PRO A 129 -17.59 -11.65 28.86
N LEU A 130 -16.71 -10.71 29.22
CA LEU A 130 -16.72 -10.09 30.55
C LEU A 130 -16.70 -11.14 31.67
N VAL A 131 -15.75 -12.08 31.57
CA VAL A 131 -15.57 -13.05 32.66
C VAL A 131 -15.23 -12.33 33.96
N ASP A 132 -15.66 -12.91 35.07
CA ASP A 132 -15.33 -12.41 36.40
C ASP A 132 -13.84 -12.66 36.69
N LEU A 133 -13.09 -11.57 36.81
CA LEU A 133 -11.66 -11.57 37.17
C LEU A 133 -11.44 -11.00 38.59
N GLY A 134 -12.52 -10.78 39.35
CA GLY A 134 -12.51 -10.09 40.64
C GLY A 134 -12.65 -8.57 40.52
N ASP A 135 -13.26 -7.97 41.55
CA ASP A 135 -13.55 -6.52 41.62
C ASP A 135 -12.27 -5.69 41.48
N ASP A 136 -11.18 -6.08 42.14
CA ASP A 136 -9.88 -5.38 42.07
C ASP A 136 -9.34 -5.31 40.62
N THR A 137 -9.51 -6.38 39.84
CA THR A 137 -9.08 -6.43 38.43
C THR A 137 -9.93 -5.51 37.56
N ALA A 138 -11.25 -5.50 37.80
CA ALA A 138 -12.18 -4.64 37.08
C ALA A 138 -11.97 -3.16 37.41
N ASP A 139 -11.70 -2.84 38.68
CA ASP A 139 -11.36 -1.49 39.16
C ASP A 139 -10.02 -1.00 38.60
N ALA A 140 -9.06 -1.92 38.39
CA ALA A 140 -7.83 -1.65 37.66
C ALA A 140 -8.03 -1.49 36.13
N GLY A 141 -9.25 -1.63 35.62
CA GLY A 141 -9.58 -1.45 34.20
C GLY A 141 -9.16 -2.61 33.31
N VAL A 142 -9.02 -3.82 33.86
CA VAL A 142 -8.71 -5.03 33.09
C VAL A 142 -9.96 -5.89 32.93
N TYR A 143 -10.21 -6.33 31.71
CA TYR A 143 -11.38 -7.11 31.35
C TYR A 143 -10.98 -8.30 30.47
N GLY A 144 -11.79 -9.38 30.52
CA GLY A 144 -11.48 -10.61 29.81
C GLY A 144 -12.67 -11.28 29.12
N SER A 145 -12.37 -12.05 28.09
CA SER A 145 -13.27 -13.02 27.47
C SER A 145 -12.67 -14.41 27.55
N SER A 146 -13.48 -15.43 27.86
CA SER A 146 -13.09 -16.83 27.79
C SER A 146 -13.63 -17.46 26.50
N PHE A 147 -12.77 -18.21 25.81
CA PHE A 147 -13.13 -19.13 24.73
C PHE A 147 -12.76 -20.54 25.16
N ARG A 148 -13.71 -21.47 25.15
CA ARG A 148 -13.54 -22.81 25.72
C ARG A 148 -14.13 -23.89 24.83
N ASP A 149 -13.43 -25.01 24.72
CA ASP A 149 -13.99 -26.28 24.23
C ASP A 149 -13.78 -27.37 25.30
N ARG A 150 -13.88 -28.65 24.92
CA ARG A 150 -13.71 -29.77 25.85
C ARG A 150 -12.28 -29.94 26.38
N ASP A 151 -11.28 -29.51 25.61
CA ASP A 151 -9.88 -29.84 25.84
C ASP A 151 -9.02 -28.61 26.15
N GLN A 152 -9.49 -27.40 25.85
CA GLN A 152 -8.69 -26.19 26.00
C GLN A 152 -9.52 -24.94 26.32
N VAL A 153 -8.85 -23.96 26.93
CA VAL A 153 -9.38 -22.65 27.28
C VAL A 153 -8.40 -21.56 26.91
N LEU A 154 -8.90 -20.49 26.28
CA LEU A 154 -8.20 -19.22 26.08
C LEU A 154 -8.93 -18.15 26.88
N LEU A 155 -8.20 -17.47 27.76
CA LEU A 155 -8.62 -16.24 28.40
C LEU A 155 -7.97 -15.05 27.69
N ALA A 156 -8.73 -14.31 26.89
CA ALA A 156 -8.27 -13.12 26.17
C ALA A 156 -8.50 -11.87 27.05
N LEU A 157 -7.42 -11.20 27.46
CA LEU A 157 -7.45 -10.05 28.36
C LEU A 157 -7.11 -8.74 27.63
N ILE A 158 -7.71 -7.64 28.09
CA ILE A 158 -7.38 -6.27 27.68
C ILE A 158 -7.13 -5.41 28.90
N ASN A 159 -6.22 -4.44 28.80
CA ASN A 159 -5.97 -3.46 29.85
C ASN A 159 -6.29 -2.06 29.33
N ARG A 160 -7.27 -1.40 29.97
CA ARG A 160 -7.73 -0.05 29.63
C ARG A 160 -6.95 1.06 30.35
N SER A 161 -6.17 0.70 31.37
CA SER A 161 -5.38 1.65 32.16
C SER A 161 -4.07 2.03 31.46
N ASP A 162 -3.36 3.00 32.04
CA ASP A 162 -2.04 3.45 31.62
C ASP A 162 -0.89 2.81 32.40
N VAL A 163 -1.18 1.78 33.22
CA VAL A 163 -0.20 1.01 34.00
C VAL A 163 -0.30 -0.48 33.69
N ASP A 164 0.81 -1.19 33.85
CA ASP A 164 0.82 -2.66 33.74
C ASP A 164 0.06 -3.26 34.94
N VAL A 165 -0.79 -4.25 34.70
CA VAL A 165 -1.63 -4.86 35.74
C VAL A 165 -1.41 -6.36 35.75
N THR A 166 -1.07 -6.91 36.92
CA THR A 166 -0.97 -8.36 37.13
C THR A 166 -2.32 -8.93 37.52
N VAL A 167 -2.80 -9.89 36.75
CA VAL A 167 -4.15 -10.45 36.84
C VAL A 167 -4.07 -11.89 37.32
N PRO A 168 -4.66 -12.23 38.48
CA PRO A 168 -4.86 -13.62 38.87
C PRO A 168 -5.88 -14.27 37.92
N LEU A 169 -5.57 -15.45 37.41
CA LEU A 169 -6.36 -16.12 36.39
C LEU A 169 -7.36 -17.08 37.03
N PRO A 170 -8.67 -16.98 36.73
CA PRO A 170 -9.69 -17.91 37.22
C PRO A 170 -9.66 -19.24 36.45
N LEU A 171 -8.48 -19.84 36.33
CA LEU A 171 -8.23 -21.11 35.67
C LEU A 171 -7.88 -22.16 36.72
N THR A 172 -8.62 -23.26 36.75
CA THR A 172 -8.23 -24.44 37.52
C THR A 172 -7.09 -25.13 36.77
N PRO A 173 -5.87 -25.24 37.36
CA PRO A 173 -4.75 -25.81 36.63
C PRO A 173 -4.94 -27.31 36.35
N ASP A 174 -5.27 -27.65 35.10
CA ASP A 174 -5.25 -29.01 34.55
C ASP A 174 -4.30 -29.02 33.33
N GLY A 175 -3.00 -29.19 33.61
CA GLY A 175 -1.93 -28.98 32.63
C GLY A 175 -1.20 -27.64 32.83
N ARG A 176 -0.40 -27.23 31.84
CA ARG A 176 0.39 -25.98 31.92
C ARG A 176 -0.42 -24.79 31.43
N VAL A 177 -0.46 -23.73 32.24
CA VAL A 177 -1.00 -22.42 31.84
C VAL A 177 0.12 -21.62 31.17
N TRP A 178 -0.14 -21.18 29.95
CA TRP A 178 0.78 -20.38 29.15
C TRP A 178 0.28 -18.93 29.07
N ASP A 179 1.15 -17.97 29.37
CA ASP A 179 0.92 -16.57 29.01
C ASP A 179 1.05 -16.42 27.49
N VAL A 180 -0.04 -16.11 26.81
CA VAL A 180 -0.02 -16.00 25.34
C VAL A 180 0.68 -14.74 24.85
N TRP A 181 0.86 -13.74 25.71
CA TRP A 181 1.58 -12.51 25.38
C TRP A 181 3.09 -12.72 25.38
N SER A 182 3.66 -13.27 26.46
CA SER A 182 5.09 -13.54 26.56
C SER A 182 5.52 -14.85 25.89
N GLY A 183 4.61 -15.82 25.78
CA GLY A 183 4.90 -17.18 25.35
C GLY A 183 5.60 -18.02 26.42
N ALA A 184 5.68 -17.54 27.65
CA ALA A 184 6.24 -18.27 28.80
C ALA A 184 5.12 -18.95 29.61
N PRO A 185 5.45 -19.95 30.45
CA PRO A 185 4.51 -20.44 31.45
C PRO A 185 4.08 -19.31 32.40
N ALA A 186 2.80 -19.24 32.74
CA ALA A 186 2.29 -18.24 33.68
C ALA A 186 2.90 -18.48 35.07
N PRO A 187 3.48 -17.46 35.73
CA PRO A 187 3.96 -17.60 37.11
C PRO A 187 2.80 -17.85 38.07
N LEU A 188 3.13 -18.44 39.22
CA LEU A 188 2.19 -18.60 40.34
C LEU A 188 2.41 -17.47 41.34
N VAL A 189 1.35 -16.74 41.66
CA VAL A 189 1.30 -15.75 42.75
C VAL A 189 0.33 -16.31 43.78
N ASP A 190 0.82 -16.56 44.99
CA ASP A 190 0.04 -17.21 46.07
C ASP A 190 -0.64 -18.53 45.64
N GLY A 191 0.04 -19.29 44.78
CA GLY A 191 -0.46 -20.57 44.25
C GLY A 191 -1.46 -20.45 43.09
N ILE A 192 -1.81 -19.23 42.68
CA ILE A 192 -2.74 -18.96 41.57
C ILE A 192 -1.94 -18.52 40.34
N PRO A 193 -2.19 -19.08 39.14
CA PRO A 193 -1.58 -18.58 37.92
C PRO A 193 -1.93 -17.10 37.70
N ALA A 194 -0.94 -16.26 37.44
CA ALA A 194 -1.14 -14.84 37.19
C ALA A 194 -0.27 -14.37 36.02
N ILE A 195 -0.76 -13.38 35.27
CA ILE A 195 -0.01 -12.77 34.16
C ILE A 195 -0.11 -11.25 34.21
N THR A 196 0.89 -10.57 33.66
CA THR A 196 0.87 -9.11 33.54
C THR A 196 0.33 -8.70 32.18
N VAL A 197 -0.74 -7.91 32.16
CA VAL A 197 -1.30 -7.32 30.94
C VAL A 197 -0.76 -5.90 30.79
N PRO A 198 -0.01 -5.58 29.72
CA PRO A 198 0.61 -4.27 29.56
C PRO A 198 -0.40 -3.13 29.54
N ALA A 199 -0.03 -1.97 30.09
CA ALA A 199 -0.78 -0.71 30.04
C ALA A 199 -1.35 -0.46 28.64
N GLY A 200 -2.66 -0.24 28.48
CA GLY A 200 -3.31 0.00 27.19
C GLY A 200 -3.15 -1.15 26.18
N GLY A 201 -2.79 -2.34 26.62
CA GLY A 201 -2.41 -3.47 25.78
C GLY A 201 -3.44 -4.60 25.74
N ILE A 202 -3.00 -5.72 25.17
CA ILE A 202 -3.70 -7.00 25.20
C ILE A 202 -2.81 -8.02 25.91
N GLY A 203 -3.42 -9.06 26.45
CA GLY A 203 -2.74 -10.21 27.03
C GLY A 203 -3.66 -11.42 27.08
N GLY A 204 -3.25 -12.48 27.75
CA GLY A 204 -4.12 -13.61 27.97
C GLY A 204 -3.40 -14.87 28.40
N ALA A 205 -4.18 -15.89 28.71
CA ALA A 205 -3.67 -17.19 29.09
C ALA A 205 -4.34 -18.30 28.30
N TRP A 206 -3.58 -19.34 27.98
CA TRP A 206 -4.09 -20.54 27.33
C TRP A 206 -3.66 -21.80 28.10
N GLN A 207 -4.55 -22.77 28.18
CA GLN A 207 -4.28 -24.07 28.76
C GLN A 207 -5.00 -25.16 27.96
N ARG A 208 -4.36 -26.32 27.83
CA ARG A 208 -4.98 -27.56 27.36
C ARG A 208 -4.97 -28.60 28.48
N ALA A 209 -6.12 -29.20 28.74
CA ALA A 209 -6.35 -30.21 29.76
C ALA A 209 -5.32 -31.35 29.65
N GLY A 210 -4.70 -31.72 30.78
CA GLY A 210 -3.71 -32.80 30.86
C GLY A 210 -2.42 -32.60 30.06
N SER A 211 -2.20 -31.44 29.43
CA SER A 211 -1.02 -31.19 28.59
C SER A 211 -0.08 -30.16 29.20
N THR A 212 1.22 -30.44 29.15
CA THR A 212 2.27 -29.46 29.46
C THR A 212 2.99 -28.97 28.21
N ASP A 213 2.55 -29.41 27.03
CA ASP A 213 3.21 -29.14 25.78
C ASP A 213 3.03 -27.67 25.39
N ARG A 214 4.07 -27.13 24.77
CA ARG A 214 4.04 -25.79 24.21
C ARG A 214 3.49 -25.87 22.79
N PRO A 215 2.43 -25.11 22.44
CA PRO A 215 1.94 -25.12 21.08
C PRO A 215 2.84 -24.30 20.15
N ASP A 216 2.96 -24.75 18.89
CA ASP A 216 3.87 -24.14 17.89
C ASP A 216 3.46 -22.71 17.49
N TRP A 217 2.19 -22.34 17.67
CA TRP A 217 1.69 -20.99 17.38
C TRP A 217 2.05 -19.96 18.46
N LEU A 218 2.52 -20.41 19.63
CA LEU A 218 2.84 -19.53 20.76
C LEU A 218 4.16 -18.79 20.49
N PRO A 219 4.21 -17.44 20.57
CA PRO A 219 5.41 -16.67 20.28
C PRO A 219 6.63 -17.14 21.10
N THR A 220 7.74 -17.48 20.44
CA THR A 220 8.98 -17.96 21.09
C THR A 220 9.78 -16.86 21.74
N GLU A 221 9.65 -15.64 21.22
CA GLU A 221 10.37 -14.48 21.72
C GLU A 221 9.45 -13.63 22.62
N PRO A 222 9.97 -13.08 23.72
CA PRO A 222 9.22 -12.18 24.57
C PRO A 222 8.87 -10.87 23.83
N PRO A 223 7.83 -10.14 24.27
CA PRO A 223 7.52 -8.82 23.75
C PRO A 223 8.70 -7.85 23.95
N GLU A 224 9.02 -7.08 22.93
CA GLU A 224 10.04 -6.04 23.02
C GLU A 224 9.41 -4.71 23.45
N PRO A 225 10.13 -3.86 24.20
CA PRO A 225 9.72 -2.48 24.41
C PRO A 225 9.46 -1.77 23.07
N ALA A 226 8.23 -1.32 22.85
CA ALA A 226 7.81 -0.76 21.57
C ALA A 226 7.13 0.61 21.77
N SER A 227 7.47 1.55 20.89
CA SER A 227 6.92 2.91 20.95
C SER A 227 5.48 2.95 20.43
N SER A 228 4.63 3.72 21.09
CA SER A 228 3.31 4.13 20.58
C SER A 228 3.37 5.35 19.65
N ALA A 229 4.57 5.90 19.39
CA ALA A 229 4.73 7.06 18.53
C ALA A 229 4.48 6.71 17.06
N PHE A 230 3.71 7.56 16.38
CA PHE A 230 3.52 7.47 14.94
C PHE A 230 4.74 8.00 14.19
N ARG A 231 5.33 7.18 13.33
CA ARG A 231 6.51 7.54 12.53
C ARG A 231 6.10 8.11 11.17
N HIS A 232 6.02 9.43 11.03
CA HIS A 232 5.69 10.03 9.74
C HIS A 232 6.72 9.68 8.64
N ARG A 233 6.24 9.33 7.44
CA ARG A 233 7.08 9.06 6.26
C ARG A 233 6.84 10.12 5.21
N ALA A 234 7.68 11.16 5.20
CA ALA A 234 7.61 12.18 4.18
C ALA A 234 8.11 11.61 2.84
N PRO A 235 7.38 11.79 1.72
CA PRO A 235 7.88 11.41 0.41
C PRO A 235 9.14 12.19 0.04
N VAL A 236 10.16 11.50 -0.43
CA VAL A 236 11.42 12.08 -0.92
C VAL A 236 11.52 11.90 -2.43
N ARG A 237 12.17 12.86 -3.10
CA ARG A 237 12.42 12.76 -4.54
C ARG A 237 13.36 11.58 -4.83
N VAL A 238 12.99 10.74 -5.78
CA VAL A 238 13.86 9.69 -6.29
C VAL A 238 14.84 10.33 -7.26
N VAL A 239 16.14 10.27 -6.94
CA VAL A 239 17.22 10.71 -7.82
C VAL A 239 17.88 9.46 -8.39
N ASP A 240 17.84 9.31 -9.71
CA ASP A 240 18.54 8.23 -10.41
C ASP A 240 20.06 8.47 -10.28
N PRO A 241 20.85 7.58 -9.65
CA PRO A 241 22.26 7.82 -9.33
C PRO A 241 23.20 7.69 -10.53
N ALA A 242 22.74 8.01 -11.74
CA ALA A 242 23.57 8.05 -12.94
C ALA A 242 24.57 9.23 -12.85
N GLY A 243 25.61 9.05 -12.04
CA GLY A 243 26.67 10.03 -11.77
C GLY A 243 27.70 9.63 -10.70
N ALA A 244 27.50 8.56 -9.93
CA ALA A 244 28.52 8.07 -8.99
C ALA A 244 29.41 7.00 -9.64
N PRO A 245 30.76 7.08 -9.56
CA PRO A 245 31.64 5.99 -9.98
C PRO A 245 31.30 4.75 -9.14
N GLY A 246 30.86 3.69 -9.79
CA GLY A 246 30.42 2.47 -9.11
C GLY A 246 31.58 1.80 -8.38
N GLU A 247 31.52 1.78 -7.05
CA GLU A 247 32.20 0.74 -6.28
C GLU A 247 31.35 -0.55 -6.30
N PRO A 248 32.00 -1.73 -6.41
CA PRO A 248 31.30 -3.00 -6.45
C PRO A 248 30.59 -3.29 -5.12
N GLY A 249 29.29 -3.59 -5.26
CA GLY A 249 28.31 -3.97 -4.26
C GLY A 249 28.79 -4.44 -2.88
N ALA A 250 28.37 -3.71 -1.85
CA ALA A 250 28.00 -4.30 -0.57
C ALA A 250 26.48 -4.56 -0.59
N ALA A 251 26.10 -5.78 -0.94
CA ALA A 251 24.79 -6.31 -0.63
C ALA A 251 24.67 -6.43 0.91
N GLY A 252 24.18 -5.38 1.55
CA GLY A 252 23.78 -5.40 2.95
C GLY A 252 22.53 -6.28 3.10
N ALA A 253 22.73 -7.47 3.65
CA ALA A 253 21.69 -8.42 4.00
C ALA A 253 20.67 -7.80 4.97
N ALA A 254 19.40 -7.83 4.58
CA ALA A 254 18.25 -7.86 5.50
C ALA A 254 17.15 -8.71 4.84
N SER A 255 17.49 -9.96 4.53
CA SER A 255 16.57 -10.99 4.06
C SER A 255 15.97 -11.72 5.25
N GLY A 256 14.86 -11.19 5.78
CA GLY A 256 13.90 -11.98 6.55
C GLY A 256 13.06 -12.81 5.60
N SER A 257 13.55 -14.00 5.25
CA SER A 257 12.86 -14.96 4.36
C SER A 257 11.64 -15.56 5.05
N LEU A 258 10.43 -15.11 4.70
CA LEU A 258 9.20 -15.86 4.92
C LEU A 258 9.08 -16.93 3.83
N ALA A 259 9.49 -18.15 4.16
CA ALA A 259 9.26 -19.32 3.31
C ALA A 259 7.76 -19.68 3.28
N PRO A 260 7.16 -20.00 2.12
CA PRO A 260 5.80 -20.52 2.06
C PRO A 260 5.78 -21.95 2.61
N GLN A 261 5.24 -22.14 3.81
CA GLN A 261 4.96 -23.47 4.33
C GLN A 261 3.83 -24.11 3.51
N ARG A 262 4.14 -25.22 2.84
CA ARG A 262 3.17 -26.09 2.19
C ARG A 262 2.33 -26.78 3.27
N VAL A 263 1.07 -26.40 3.40
CA VAL A 263 0.08 -27.18 4.17
C VAL A 263 -0.25 -28.43 3.35
N THR A 264 0.12 -29.60 3.86
CA THR A 264 -0.28 -30.88 3.29
C THR A 264 -1.61 -31.30 3.92
N ALA A 265 -2.68 -31.26 3.13
CA ALA A 265 -3.97 -31.82 3.54
C ALA A 265 -3.90 -33.35 3.45
N ALA A 266 -3.75 -34.01 4.60
CA ALA A 266 -3.88 -35.46 4.72
C ALA A 266 -5.10 -35.80 5.59
N GLN A 267 -6.15 -36.33 4.92
CA GLN A 267 -7.12 -37.37 5.36
C GLN A 267 -8.00 -37.03 6.59
N ARG A 268 -9.32 -37.27 6.67
CA ARG A 268 -10.27 -38.16 5.98
C ARG A 268 -11.67 -37.78 6.53
N ARG A 269 -12.74 -37.75 5.72
CA ARG A 269 -14.08 -38.29 6.09
C ARG A 269 -15.02 -38.35 4.86
N GLN A 270 -15.42 -39.59 4.60
CA GLN A 270 -16.49 -40.20 3.79
C GLN A 270 -17.26 -39.43 2.69
N ARG A 271 -17.34 -40.12 1.55
CA ARG A 271 -17.92 -39.75 0.25
C ARG A 271 -19.44 -39.83 0.21
N LEU A 272 -20.06 -38.91 -0.53
CA LEU A 272 -21.30 -39.13 -1.30
C LEU A 272 -20.96 -39.03 -2.81
N PRO A 273 -21.62 -39.78 -3.71
CA PRO A 273 -21.22 -39.84 -5.11
C PRO A 273 -21.64 -38.58 -5.88
N ALA A 274 -20.66 -37.93 -6.54
CA ALA A 274 -20.91 -36.83 -7.49
C ALA A 274 -21.19 -37.37 -8.91
N PRO A 275 -22.03 -36.69 -9.72
CA PRO A 275 -22.31 -37.10 -11.10
C PRO A 275 -21.13 -36.87 -12.04
N THR A 276 -21.03 -37.75 -13.02
CA THR A 276 -19.96 -37.86 -14.02
C THR A 276 -20.01 -36.73 -15.05
N SER A 277 -19.05 -35.80 -14.97
CA SER A 277 -18.56 -35.01 -16.11
C SER A 277 -17.14 -34.49 -15.80
N PRO A 278 -16.20 -34.51 -16.77
CA PRO A 278 -14.81 -34.17 -16.49
C PRO A 278 -14.61 -32.65 -16.37
N VAL A 279 -14.11 -32.21 -15.22
CA VAL A 279 -13.57 -30.86 -15.01
C VAL A 279 -12.15 -30.82 -15.61
N PRO A 280 -11.79 -29.82 -16.45
CA PRO A 280 -10.44 -29.71 -16.96
C PRO A 280 -9.46 -29.33 -15.85
N THR A 281 -8.38 -30.10 -15.71
CA THR A 281 -7.27 -29.83 -14.79
C THR A 281 -6.52 -28.56 -15.20
N VAL A 282 -6.51 -27.54 -14.34
CA VAL A 282 -5.60 -26.39 -14.44
C VAL A 282 -4.26 -26.78 -13.81
N PRO A 283 -3.11 -26.65 -14.51
CA PRO A 283 -1.82 -26.91 -13.91
C PRO A 283 -1.49 -25.85 -12.86
N THR A 284 -1.04 -26.29 -11.70
CA THR A 284 -0.47 -25.44 -10.64
C THR A 284 0.82 -24.82 -11.18
N ALA A 285 0.76 -23.56 -11.61
CA ALA A 285 1.93 -22.82 -12.05
C ALA A 285 2.75 -22.39 -10.82
N THR A 286 3.86 -23.07 -10.58
CA THR A 286 4.95 -22.60 -9.71
C THR A 286 5.39 -21.22 -10.24
N ALA A 287 5.36 -20.19 -9.40
CA ALA A 287 5.89 -18.88 -9.76
C ALA A 287 7.37 -19.03 -10.13
N PRO A 288 7.80 -18.72 -11.36
CA PRO A 288 9.22 -18.66 -11.65
C PRO A 288 9.79 -17.46 -10.89
N THR A 289 10.86 -17.70 -10.14
CA THR A 289 11.76 -16.66 -9.65
C THR A 289 12.23 -15.87 -10.88
N ALA A 290 11.59 -14.75 -11.17
CA ALA A 290 11.95 -13.89 -12.27
C ALA A 290 13.30 -13.27 -11.94
N THR A 291 14.37 -13.83 -12.51
CA THR A 291 15.63 -13.11 -12.66
C THR A 291 15.29 -11.80 -13.39
N ALA A 292 15.70 -10.66 -12.84
CA ALA A 292 15.53 -9.38 -13.51
C ALA A 292 16.06 -9.53 -14.95
N PRO A 293 15.28 -9.18 -15.99
CA PRO A 293 15.84 -9.14 -17.33
C PRO A 293 17.03 -8.20 -17.29
N THR A 294 18.20 -8.72 -17.66
CA THR A 294 19.38 -7.93 -17.94
C THR A 294 18.98 -6.92 -19.01
N VAL A 295 18.78 -5.66 -18.60
CA VAL A 295 18.82 -4.54 -19.53
C VAL A 295 20.16 -4.67 -20.22
N PRO A 296 20.22 -4.81 -21.56
CA PRO A 296 21.50 -4.69 -22.24
C PRO A 296 22.08 -3.35 -21.82
N THR A 297 23.22 -3.35 -21.14
CA THR A 297 24.00 -2.15 -20.92
C THR A 297 24.53 -1.73 -22.29
N ALA A 298 23.66 -1.12 -23.09
CA ALA A 298 24.08 -0.35 -24.23
C ALA A 298 25.05 0.69 -23.66
N THR A 299 26.31 0.60 -24.08
CA THR A 299 27.34 1.59 -23.75
C THR A 299 26.71 2.97 -23.95
N ALA A 300 26.60 3.75 -22.87
CA ALA A 300 26.00 5.06 -22.92
C ALA A 300 26.73 5.87 -24.01
N PRO A 301 26.05 6.33 -25.07
CA PRO A 301 26.68 7.22 -26.02
C PRO A 301 27.11 8.47 -25.24
N THR A 302 28.38 8.86 -25.39
CA THR A 302 28.91 10.15 -24.94
C THR A 302 27.91 11.25 -25.28
N ALA A 303 27.56 12.12 -24.33
CA ALA A 303 26.54 13.17 -24.43
C ALA A 303 26.50 13.77 -25.85
N THR A 304 25.59 13.24 -26.66
CA THR A 304 25.47 13.64 -28.07
C THR A 304 24.45 14.76 -28.10
N ALA A 305 24.76 15.82 -28.84
CA ALA A 305 23.83 16.95 -28.99
C ALA A 305 22.43 16.43 -29.43
N PRO A 306 21.33 17.06 -28.95
CA PRO A 306 19.99 16.65 -29.33
C PRO A 306 19.85 16.62 -30.85
N THR A 307 19.34 15.51 -31.40
CA THR A 307 19.07 15.36 -32.84
C THR A 307 17.68 15.86 -33.24
N VAL A 308 16.90 16.32 -32.26
CA VAL A 308 15.54 16.86 -32.42
C VAL A 308 15.52 18.35 -32.09
N PRO A 309 14.54 19.13 -32.63
CA PRO A 309 14.36 20.51 -32.23
C PRO A 309 14.10 20.66 -30.72
N THR A 310 14.81 21.60 -30.08
CA THR A 310 14.68 21.87 -28.64
C THR A 310 14.35 23.33 -28.35
N VAL A 311 13.64 23.55 -27.23
CA VAL A 311 13.56 24.81 -26.51
C VAL A 311 14.74 24.89 -25.55
N THR A 312 15.40 26.04 -25.47
CA THR A 312 16.47 26.29 -24.49
C THR A 312 15.94 27.14 -23.35
N VAL A 313 16.05 26.65 -22.12
CA VAL A 313 15.78 27.41 -20.90
C VAL A 313 17.13 27.83 -20.30
N PRO A 314 17.36 29.12 -20.03
CA PRO A 314 18.63 29.58 -19.47
C PRO A 314 18.83 29.04 -18.04
N ALA A 315 20.10 28.91 -17.63
CA ALA A 315 20.46 28.68 -16.25
C ALA A 315 20.04 29.88 -15.37
N GLY A 316 19.78 29.62 -14.09
CA GLY A 316 19.47 30.65 -13.11
C GLY A 316 18.30 30.30 -12.20
N PRO A 317 18.00 31.18 -11.23
CA PRO A 317 16.90 31.00 -10.30
C PRO A 317 15.56 31.09 -11.03
N TYR A 318 14.60 30.28 -10.59
CA TYR A 318 13.22 30.34 -11.06
C TYR A 318 12.24 30.38 -9.90
N ARG A 319 11.06 30.93 -10.18
CA ARG A 319 9.87 30.82 -9.35
C ARG A 319 8.71 30.42 -10.24
N LEU A 320 8.01 29.35 -9.86
CA LEU A 320 6.90 28.77 -10.58
C LEU A 320 5.67 28.74 -9.69
N THR A 321 4.58 29.28 -10.22
CA THR A 321 3.24 29.03 -9.71
C THR A 321 2.79 27.66 -10.18
N VAL A 322 2.47 26.77 -9.25
CA VAL A 322 1.93 25.44 -9.54
C VAL A 322 0.49 25.36 -9.08
N ARG A 323 -0.40 25.05 -10.03
CA ARG A 323 -1.81 24.78 -9.80
C ARG A 323 -2.03 23.28 -9.74
N TYR A 324 -2.86 22.82 -8.83
CA TYR A 324 -3.21 21.39 -8.76
C TYR A 324 -4.60 21.25 -8.17
N ARG A 325 -5.24 20.11 -8.45
CA ARG A 325 -6.47 19.77 -7.75
C ARG A 325 -6.14 19.04 -6.45
N SER A 326 -6.72 19.50 -5.34
CA SER A 326 -6.59 18.81 -4.06
C SER A 326 -7.33 17.48 -4.08
N ARG A 327 -6.61 16.39 -4.33
CA ARG A 327 -7.16 15.02 -4.32
C ARG A 327 -6.94 14.36 -2.95
N GLU A 328 -7.54 13.20 -2.74
CA GLU A 328 -7.37 12.37 -1.53
C GLU A 328 -5.92 11.93 -1.36
N THR A 329 -5.22 11.81 -2.48
CA THR A 329 -3.77 11.55 -2.55
C THR A 329 -2.93 12.73 -2.08
N GLY A 330 -3.54 13.91 -1.92
CA GLY A 330 -2.88 15.19 -1.75
C GLY A 330 -1.93 15.53 -2.89
N MET A 331 -0.93 16.34 -2.56
CA MET A 331 0.19 16.68 -3.45
C MET A 331 1.46 15.94 -2.97
N TYR A 332 2.54 16.66 -2.64
CA TYR A 332 3.80 16.06 -2.21
C TYR A 332 3.70 15.40 -0.83
N GLU A 333 3.13 16.08 0.16
CA GLU A 333 3.08 15.62 1.58
C GLU A 333 1.84 14.76 1.92
N GLY A 334 1.05 14.37 0.91
CA GLY A 334 -0.26 13.74 1.12
C GLY A 334 -1.36 14.75 1.48
N ALA A 335 -2.61 14.29 1.60
CA ALA A 335 -3.72 15.15 1.99
C ALA A 335 -3.83 15.20 3.52
N PRO A 336 -4.00 16.37 4.17
CA PRO A 336 -4.29 16.47 5.60
C PRO A 336 -5.74 16.04 5.89
N PHE A 337 -6.02 14.76 5.72
CA PHE A 337 -7.36 14.16 5.62
C PHE A 337 -8.33 14.55 6.75
N VAL A 338 -7.86 14.61 8.00
CA VAL A 338 -8.69 14.96 9.17
C VAL A 338 -9.20 16.41 9.07
N ASN A 339 -8.39 17.33 8.53
CA ASN A 339 -8.73 18.74 8.40
C ASN A 339 -9.57 19.04 7.15
N GLU A 340 -9.52 18.17 6.15
CA GLU A 340 -10.11 18.40 4.82
C GLU A 340 -11.45 17.65 4.61
N TRP A 341 -11.79 16.69 5.49
CA TRP A 341 -12.96 15.80 5.33
C TRP A 341 -14.16 16.14 6.25
N LYS A 342 -13.96 16.62 7.48
CA LYS A 342 -15.06 16.97 8.41
C LYS A 342 -14.66 18.13 9.34
N PRO A 343 -15.57 19.05 9.73
CA PRO A 343 -17.02 19.06 9.52
C PRO A 343 -17.53 19.99 8.38
N LEU A 344 -16.65 20.65 7.64
CA LEU A 344 -17.01 21.55 6.53
C LEU A 344 -17.20 20.77 5.20
N PRO A 345 -17.93 21.33 4.19
CA PRO A 345 -17.95 20.73 2.86
C PRO A 345 -16.50 20.46 2.39
N PRO A 346 -16.23 19.28 1.81
CA PRO A 346 -14.88 18.85 1.54
C PRO A 346 -14.21 19.87 0.62
N ARG A 347 -13.10 20.47 1.07
CA ARG A 347 -12.16 21.25 0.22
C ARG A 347 -11.36 20.36 -0.73
N LEU A 348 -11.73 19.09 -0.75
CA LEU A 348 -11.31 18.11 -1.73
C LEU A 348 -11.88 18.52 -3.09
N HIS A 349 -11.09 18.32 -4.13
CA HIS A 349 -11.35 18.73 -5.50
C HIS A 349 -11.24 20.23 -5.81
N ASP A 350 -10.95 21.07 -4.81
CA ASP A 350 -10.62 22.48 -5.04
C ASP A 350 -9.31 22.60 -5.82
N LEU A 351 -9.26 23.61 -6.69
CA LEU A 351 -8.00 24.04 -7.28
C LEU A 351 -7.19 24.80 -6.22
N ARG A 352 -5.94 24.39 -6.05
CA ARG A 352 -4.98 25.00 -5.14
C ARG A 352 -3.77 25.47 -5.90
N THR A 353 -3.08 26.42 -5.28
CA THR A 353 -1.84 26.97 -5.79
C THR A 353 -0.75 26.81 -4.75
N LEU A 354 0.46 26.48 -5.19
CA LEU A 354 1.68 26.59 -4.40
C LEU A 354 2.77 27.23 -5.24
N GLU A 355 3.74 27.85 -4.56
CA GLU A 355 4.90 28.43 -5.20
C GLU A 355 6.08 27.47 -5.05
N ARG A 356 6.79 27.21 -6.15
CA ARG A 356 8.05 26.46 -6.16
C ARG A 356 9.15 27.40 -6.60
N SER A 357 10.24 27.45 -5.84
CA SER A 357 11.45 28.16 -6.25
C SER A 357 12.60 27.17 -6.31
N GLY A 358 13.50 27.38 -7.26
CA GLY A 358 14.68 26.54 -7.46
C GLY A 358 15.69 27.25 -8.33
N GLU A 359 16.72 26.52 -8.75
CA GLU A 359 17.78 27.05 -9.60
C GLU A 359 18.17 26.00 -10.64
N LEU A 360 18.17 26.40 -11.91
CA LEU A 360 18.78 25.63 -12.98
C LEU A 360 20.28 25.93 -13.01
N ILE A 361 21.09 24.94 -12.64
CA ILE A 361 22.56 25.10 -12.55
C ILE A 361 23.20 25.26 -13.94
N VAL A 362 22.62 24.62 -14.95
CA VAL A 362 23.07 24.68 -16.35
C VAL A 362 21.89 24.98 -17.26
N PRO A 363 22.12 25.56 -18.47
CA PRO A 363 21.05 25.72 -19.43
C PRO A 363 20.45 24.36 -19.79
N LEU A 364 19.14 24.33 -19.96
CA LEU A 364 18.38 23.12 -20.23
C LEU A 364 17.87 23.15 -21.66
N ALA A 365 18.03 22.07 -22.40
CA ALA A 365 17.36 21.85 -23.68
C ALA A 365 16.19 20.87 -23.50
N VAL A 366 14.97 21.27 -23.85
CA VAL A 366 13.79 20.39 -23.79
C VAL A 366 13.25 20.18 -25.21
N ALA A 367 12.94 18.94 -25.58
CA ALA A 367 12.35 18.63 -26.87
C ALA A 367 11.09 19.47 -27.12
N VAL A 368 10.99 20.04 -28.33
CA VAL A 368 9.84 20.85 -28.75
C VAL A 368 8.54 20.06 -28.66
N ALA A 369 8.54 18.79 -29.05
CA ALA A 369 7.36 17.92 -29.06
C ALA A 369 7.58 16.68 -28.17
N GLU A 370 6.48 16.01 -27.81
CA GLU A 370 6.53 14.66 -27.23
C GLU A 370 7.25 13.66 -28.14
N VAL A 371 7.72 12.55 -27.58
CA VAL A 371 8.24 11.43 -28.38
C VAL A 371 7.09 10.84 -29.21
N SER A 372 7.29 10.70 -30.51
CA SER A 372 6.31 10.08 -31.43
C SER A 372 6.31 8.56 -31.35
N GLU A 373 5.23 7.94 -31.81
CA GLU A 373 5.17 6.48 -31.97
C GLU A 373 6.33 5.98 -32.85
N ARG A 374 6.65 6.68 -33.95
CA ARG A 374 7.73 6.29 -34.87
C ARG A 374 9.12 6.39 -34.25
N GLU A 375 9.38 7.43 -33.47
CA GLU A 375 10.63 7.57 -32.74
C GLU A 375 10.80 6.43 -31.73
N PHE A 376 9.77 6.12 -30.96
CA PHE A 376 9.80 5.01 -30.01
C PHE A 376 9.91 3.64 -30.70
N ALA A 377 9.24 3.44 -31.85
CA ALA A 377 9.38 2.21 -32.63
C ALA A 377 10.81 2.01 -33.15
N ARG A 378 11.52 3.08 -33.54
CA ARG A 378 12.94 3.02 -33.91
C ARG A 378 13.81 2.57 -32.74
N PHE A 379 13.55 3.10 -31.55
CA PHE A 379 14.22 2.66 -30.32
C PHE A 379 14.01 1.16 -30.09
N VAL A 380 12.76 0.69 -30.13
CA VAL A 380 12.43 -0.73 -29.94
C VAL A 380 13.12 -1.60 -30.99
N ALA A 381 13.07 -1.22 -32.26
CA ALA A 381 13.70 -1.95 -33.36
C ALA A 381 15.24 -1.99 -33.25
N ALA A 382 15.87 -0.88 -32.87
CA ALA A 382 17.32 -0.76 -32.78
C ALA A 382 17.91 -1.52 -31.58
N THR A 383 17.16 -1.60 -30.48
CA THR A 383 17.67 -2.16 -29.20
C THR A 383 17.09 -3.54 -28.86
N GLY A 384 16.03 -3.96 -29.56
CA GLY A 384 15.23 -5.11 -29.16
C GLY A 384 14.50 -4.90 -27.83
N TYR A 385 14.25 -3.64 -27.44
CA TYR A 385 13.70 -3.29 -26.13
C TYR A 385 12.41 -4.05 -25.85
N ARG A 386 12.35 -4.58 -24.64
CA ARG A 386 11.17 -5.21 -24.05
C ARG A 386 10.83 -4.42 -22.81
N ALA A 387 9.56 -4.04 -22.70
CA ALA A 387 9.06 -3.31 -21.56
C ALA A 387 9.51 -3.95 -20.24
N ALA A 388 10.07 -3.13 -19.35
CA ALA A 388 10.78 -3.61 -18.17
C ALA A 388 9.88 -4.47 -17.25
N THR A 389 8.58 -4.19 -17.26
CA THR A 389 7.57 -4.97 -16.55
C THR A 389 6.55 -5.57 -17.52
N ARG A 390 6.41 -6.89 -17.52
CA ARG A 390 5.45 -7.63 -18.34
C ARG A 390 4.11 -7.74 -17.61
N SER A 391 3.14 -6.96 -18.06
CA SER A 391 1.72 -7.10 -17.70
C SER A 391 1.05 -8.17 -18.58
N ARG A 392 -0.11 -8.71 -18.16
CA ARG A 392 -0.95 -9.59 -19.01
C ARG A 392 -1.41 -8.89 -20.30
N ILE A 393 -1.58 -7.57 -20.24
CA ILE A 393 -1.92 -6.72 -21.38
C ILE A 393 -0.61 -6.11 -21.90
N LEU A 394 -0.24 -6.42 -23.14
CA LEU A 394 0.95 -5.85 -23.78
C LEU A 394 0.61 -4.48 -24.39
N PRO A 395 1.53 -3.51 -24.35
CA PRO A 395 1.30 -2.22 -24.98
C PRO A 395 1.34 -2.35 -26.51
N SER A 396 0.59 -1.49 -27.20
CA SER A 396 0.37 -1.53 -28.64
C SER A 396 1.61 -1.22 -29.48
N TRP A 397 2.65 -0.61 -28.89
CA TRP A 397 3.96 -0.42 -29.54
C TRP A 397 4.81 -1.70 -29.52
N TRP A 398 4.45 -2.70 -28.71
CA TRP A 398 5.22 -3.93 -28.62
C TRP A 398 5.12 -4.75 -29.90
N GLY A 399 6.25 -4.94 -30.58
CA GLY A 399 6.31 -5.68 -31.84
C GLY A 399 5.75 -4.93 -33.05
N ARG A 400 5.38 -3.65 -32.90
CA ARG A 400 4.96 -2.78 -34.01
C ARG A 400 6.16 -2.49 -34.92
N ALA A 401 5.99 -2.60 -36.23
CA ALA A 401 7.05 -2.23 -37.17
C ALA A 401 7.21 -0.70 -37.25
N VAL A 402 8.42 -0.20 -37.49
CA VAL A 402 8.69 1.26 -37.61
C VAL A 402 7.83 1.90 -38.71
N SER A 403 7.55 1.17 -39.80
CA SER A 403 6.72 1.64 -40.92
C SER A 403 5.23 1.78 -40.56
N GLU A 404 4.76 1.08 -39.55
CA GLU A 404 3.36 1.11 -39.08
C GLU A 404 3.13 2.20 -38.02
N ALA A 405 4.21 2.75 -37.47
CA ALA A 405 4.15 3.76 -36.41
C ALA A 405 4.01 5.18 -36.98
N ASP A 406 3.16 5.97 -36.36
CA ASP A 406 2.85 7.34 -36.77
C ASP A 406 3.95 8.32 -36.31
N ALA A 407 4.37 9.24 -37.19
CA ALA A 407 5.42 10.21 -36.89
C ALA A 407 4.92 11.46 -36.15
N ASP A 408 3.61 11.69 -36.18
CA ASP A 408 2.96 12.89 -35.67
C ASP A 408 2.27 12.61 -34.33
N ARG A 409 1.76 11.40 -34.13
CA ARG A 409 1.13 10.98 -32.86
C ARG A 409 2.15 10.73 -31.75
N PRO A 410 1.87 11.13 -30.50
CA PRO A 410 2.74 10.80 -29.39
C PRO A 410 2.70 9.30 -29.08
N VAL A 411 3.83 8.75 -28.64
CA VAL A 411 3.84 7.40 -28.08
C VAL A 411 3.09 7.39 -26.75
N THR A 412 2.23 6.38 -26.58
CA THR A 412 1.43 6.16 -25.35
C THR A 412 1.59 4.73 -24.87
N GLU A 413 0.91 4.37 -23.78
CA GLU A 413 1.02 3.04 -23.16
C GLU A 413 2.46 2.69 -22.75
N VAL A 414 3.22 3.72 -22.37
CA VAL A 414 4.55 3.60 -21.79
C VAL A 414 4.46 3.79 -20.27
N ASP A 415 5.27 3.05 -19.53
CA ASP A 415 5.45 3.27 -18.09
C ASP A 415 6.71 4.13 -17.85
N LEU A 416 6.91 4.65 -16.64
CA LEU A 416 8.05 5.51 -16.30
C LEU A 416 9.42 4.86 -16.64
N PRO A 417 9.65 3.55 -16.39
CA PRO A 417 10.88 2.88 -16.83
C PRO A 417 11.05 2.80 -18.36
N ASP A 418 9.95 2.67 -19.11
CA ASP A 418 9.98 2.60 -20.58
C ASP A 418 10.39 3.97 -21.15
N ALA A 419 9.83 5.05 -20.60
CA ALA A 419 10.15 6.42 -20.97
C ALA A 419 11.61 6.80 -20.62
N ARG A 420 12.09 6.42 -19.43
CA ARG A 420 13.50 6.60 -19.03
C ARG A 420 14.47 5.82 -19.91
N ALA A 421 14.13 4.59 -20.30
CA ALA A 421 14.98 3.78 -21.18
C ALA A 421 15.16 4.44 -22.55
N TYR A 422 14.07 4.95 -23.14
CA TYR A 422 14.13 5.73 -24.37
C TYR A 422 14.95 7.01 -24.19
N ALA A 423 14.70 7.77 -23.12
CA ALA A 423 15.40 9.03 -22.87
C ALA A 423 16.91 8.82 -22.77
N ARG A 424 17.36 7.79 -22.05
CA ARG A 424 18.79 7.41 -21.97
C ARG A 424 19.35 6.98 -23.32
N TRP A 425 18.58 6.25 -24.13
CA TRP A 425 19.01 5.82 -25.46
C TRP A 425 19.30 7.01 -26.39
N VAL A 426 18.53 8.09 -26.28
CA VAL A 426 18.80 9.36 -27.00
C VAL A 426 19.74 10.31 -26.26
N GLY A 427 20.44 9.83 -25.23
CA GLY A 427 21.44 10.60 -24.47
C GLY A 427 20.86 11.69 -23.56
N GLY A 428 19.58 11.62 -23.22
CA GLY A 428 18.88 12.57 -22.35
C GLY A 428 18.20 11.92 -21.15
N ARG A 429 17.27 12.65 -20.55
CA ARG A 429 16.42 12.23 -19.42
C ARG A 429 15.01 12.80 -19.59
N LEU A 430 14.07 12.38 -18.75
CA LEU A 430 12.80 13.11 -18.69
C LEU A 430 13.04 14.50 -18.08
N PRO A 431 12.32 15.55 -18.50
CA PRO A 431 12.34 16.81 -17.76
C PRO A 431 11.70 16.60 -16.39
N THR A 432 12.14 17.33 -15.38
CA THR A 432 11.36 17.50 -14.14
C THR A 432 10.07 18.25 -14.44
N GLU A 433 9.11 18.24 -13.51
CA GLU A 433 7.88 19.02 -13.67
C GLU A 433 8.15 20.54 -13.79
N ASP A 434 9.16 21.03 -13.08
CA ASP A 434 9.57 22.44 -13.07
C ASP A 434 10.20 22.80 -14.42
N GLU A 435 11.10 21.96 -14.91
CA GLU A 435 11.76 22.09 -16.21
C GLU A 435 10.77 22.04 -17.38
N TRP A 436 9.80 21.13 -17.32
CA TRP A 436 8.73 21.05 -18.30
C TRP A 436 7.93 22.36 -18.33
N GLN A 437 7.58 22.89 -17.15
CA GLN A 437 6.80 24.13 -17.04
C GLN A 437 7.58 25.36 -17.52
N LEU A 438 8.89 25.44 -17.22
CA LEU A 438 9.76 26.50 -17.71
C LEU A 438 9.86 26.47 -19.25
N ALA A 439 10.08 25.29 -19.83
CA ALA A 439 10.17 25.14 -21.28
C ALA A 439 8.84 25.45 -21.99
N ALA A 440 7.71 25.15 -21.35
CA ALA A 440 6.38 25.43 -21.88
C ALA A 440 6.07 26.92 -22.05
N GLY A 441 6.87 27.82 -21.48
CA GLY A 441 6.77 29.26 -21.70
C GLY A 441 7.31 29.73 -23.07
N ASP A 442 8.08 28.90 -23.79
CA ASP A 442 8.59 29.25 -25.12
C ASP A 442 7.54 28.97 -26.20
N ARG A 443 7.34 29.93 -27.12
CA ARG A 443 6.41 29.82 -28.25
C ARG A 443 6.65 28.62 -29.18
N ARG A 444 7.85 28.05 -29.17
CA ARG A 444 8.20 26.86 -29.95
C ARG A 444 7.77 25.57 -29.27
N PHE A 445 7.40 25.61 -28.00
CA PHE A 445 6.97 24.43 -27.25
C PHE A 445 5.67 23.87 -27.85
N GLY A 446 5.80 22.74 -28.53
CA GLY A 446 4.72 22.06 -29.22
C GLY A 446 4.09 20.95 -28.39
N ARG A 447 2.86 20.61 -28.76
CA ARG A 447 2.08 19.49 -28.24
C ARG A 447 1.62 18.66 -29.43
N ARG A 448 1.90 17.35 -29.43
CA ARG A 448 1.39 16.42 -30.45
C ARG A 448 -0.10 16.15 -30.26
N THR A 449 -0.78 15.70 -31.32
CA THR A 449 -2.19 15.31 -31.29
C THR A 449 -2.31 13.79 -31.48
N PRO A 450 -3.15 13.07 -30.69
CA PRO A 450 -3.96 13.59 -29.58
C PRO A 450 -3.08 14.10 -28.42
N LEU A 451 -3.61 15.05 -27.65
CA LEU A 451 -2.93 15.56 -26.47
C LEU A 451 -2.80 14.46 -25.41
N VAL A 452 -1.62 14.36 -24.81
CA VAL A 452 -1.32 13.39 -23.75
C VAL A 452 -0.67 14.07 -22.55
N TRP A 453 -0.92 13.52 -21.37
CA TRP A 453 -0.15 13.83 -20.17
C TRP A 453 1.32 13.46 -20.41
N ASN A 454 2.23 14.27 -19.88
CA ASN A 454 3.66 14.02 -19.98
C ASN A 454 4.18 13.45 -18.65
N LEU A 455 4.79 12.26 -18.69
CA LEU A 455 5.64 11.76 -17.60
C LEU A 455 6.84 12.70 -17.38
N THR A 456 7.22 12.89 -16.13
CA THR A 456 8.36 13.73 -15.73
C THR A 456 9.34 12.95 -14.86
N GLU A 457 10.52 13.51 -14.65
CA GLU A 457 11.54 13.01 -13.72
C GLU A 457 11.29 13.47 -12.27
N SER A 458 10.08 13.94 -11.97
CA SER A 458 9.62 14.30 -10.62
C SER A 458 8.97 13.09 -9.94
N GLU A 459 9.72 11.99 -9.82
CA GLU A 459 9.30 10.81 -9.06
C GLU A 459 9.57 11.00 -7.55
N TYR A 460 8.65 10.55 -6.71
CA TYR A 460 8.76 10.57 -5.26
C TYR A 460 8.41 9.20 -4.64
N THR A 461 9.00 8.91 -3.49
CA THR A 461 8.74 7.70 -2.70
C THR A 461 8.78 7.97 -1.19
N ASP A 462 7.90 7.33 -0.42
CA ASP A 462 7.98 7.24 1.05
C ASP A 462 8.49 5.87 1.53
N GLY A 463 8.97 5.04 0.59
CA GLY A 463 9.36 3.64 0.79
C GLY A 463 8.21 2.63 0.69
N ARG A 464 6.96 3.08 0.60
CA ARG A 464 5.76 2.23 0.43
C ARG A 464 4.95 2.61 -0.81
N THR A 465 4.77 3.90 -1.05
CA THR A 465 4.08 4.47 -2.21
C THR A 465 5.08 5.18 -3.11
N ARG A 466 4.90 5.05 -4.42
CA ARG A 466 5.62 5.82 -5.44
C ARG A 466 4.64 6.63 -6.28
N PHE A 467 5.02 7.83 -6.66
CA PHE A 467 4.24 8.67 -7.56
C PHE A 467 5.13 9.58 -8.40
N VAL A 468 4.57 10.10 -9.48
CA VAL A 468 5.21 11.11 -10.35
C VAL A 468 4.26 12.28 -10.57
N MET A 469 4.80 13.46 -10.88
CA MET A 469 3.99 14.60 -11.30
C MET A 469 3.84 14.61 -12.82
N LEU A 470 2.60 14.63 -13.30
CA LEU A 470 2.26 14.75 -14.72
C LEU A 470 1.99 16.21 -15.10
N LYS A 471 2.29 16.56 -16.35
CA LYS A 471 2.06 17.89 -16.92
C LYS A 471 1.30 17.85 -18.25
N GLY A 472 0.64 18.96 -18.60
CA GLY A 472 0.09 19.25 -19.92
C GLY A 472 -1.35 18.80 -20.20
N GLY A 473 -1.91 17.86 -19.43
CA GLY A 473 -3.27 17.36 -19.70
C GLY A 473 -3.36 16.44 -20.91
N SER A 474 -4.55 15.91 -21.19
CA SER A 474 -4.82 15.01 -22.33
C SER A 474 -6.15 15.32 -23.00
N ASP A 475 -6.37 14.91 -24.25
CA ASP A 475 -7.68 15.10 -24.92
C ASP A 475 -8.82 14.36 -24.23
N TYR A 476 -8.51 13.28 -23.51
CA TYR A 476 -9.49 12.59 -22.68
C TYR A 476 -9.97 13.50 -21.54
N GLN A 477 -11.26 13.80 -21.52
CA GLN A 477 -11.92 14.63 -20.51
C GLN A 477 -13.13 13.87 -19.92
N PRO A 478 -12.96 13.18 -18.77
CA PRO A 478 -14.06 12.46 -18.16
C PRO A 478 -15.10 13.43 -17.58
N THR A 479 -16.39 13.14 -17.75
CA THR A 479 -17.51 13.95 -17.26
C THR A 479 -18.43 13.12 -16.38
N GLY A 480 -19.18 13.77 -15.48
CA GLY A 480 -20.19 13.12 -14.63
C GLY A 480 -19.77 12.84 -13.19
N SER A 481 -18.51 13.08 -12.81
CA SER A 481 -18.08 13.03 -11.41
C SER A 481 -16.84 13.88 -11.15
N ALA A 482 -16.86 14.66 -10.06
CA ALA A 482 -15.67 15.39 -9.58
C ALA A 482 -14.54 14.45 -9.13
N TRP A 483 -14.84 13.16 -8.89
CA TRP A 483 -13.88 12.14 -8.48
C TRP A 483 -13.01 11.60 -9.63
N TYR A 484 -13.39 11.86 -10.88
CA TYR A 484 -12.57 11.43 -12.01
C TYR A 484 -11.24 12.19 -12.04
N PHE A 485 -10.20 11.48 -12.49
CA PHE A 485 -8.88 12.06 -12.70
C PHE A 485 -8.97 13.26 -13.65
N ASP A 486 -8.14 14.27 -13.42
CA ASP A 486 -8.15 15.47 -14.26
C ASP A 486 -7.89 15.10 -15.72
N GLY A 487 -8.71 15.64 -16.61
CA GLY A 487 -8.60 15.44 -18.05
C GLY A 487 -8.65 16.76 -18.79
N GLY A 488 -8.73 16.70 -20.12
CA GLY A 488 -8.65 17.87 -20.98
C GLY A 488 -7.23 18.45 -21.08
N PRO A 489 -6.99 19.35 -22.06
CA PRO A 489 -5.79 20.18 -22.10
C PRO A 489 -5.64 20.96 -20.79
N GLN A 490 -4.43 21.06 -20.27
CA GLN A 490 -4.13 21.81 -19.05
C GLN A 490 -3.07 22.88 -19.31
N ASP A 491 -3.20 24.01 -18.61
CA ASP A 491 -2.19 25.07 -18.61
C ASP A 491 -0.85 24.56 -18.08
N PRO A 492 0.28 25.17 -18.48
CA PRO A 492 1.59 24.73 -18.02
C PRO A 492 1.79 24.73 -16.51
N GLU A 493 1.06 25.57 -15.78
CA GLU A 493 1.08 25.65 -14.32
C GLU A 493 0.44 24.43 -13.65
N PHE A 494 -0.42 23.69 -14.35
CA PHE A 494 -1.16 22.59 -13.74
C PHE A 494 -0.26 21.36 -13.58
N SER A 495 -0.23 20.78 -12.38
CA SER A 495 0.42 19.50 -12.08
C SER A 495 -0.60 18.49 -11.55
N ALA A 496 -0.51 17.25 -12.00
CA ALA A 496 -1.33 16.14 -11.50
C ALA A 496 -0.44 15.06 -10.86
N LYS A 497 -0.74 14.69 -9.62
CA LYS A 497 -0.08 13.55 -8.95
C LYS A 497 -0.60 12.24 -9.54
N TYR A 498 0.31 11.41 -10.04
CA TYR A 498 0.01 10.09 -10.57
C TYR A 498 0.70 9.01 -9.74
N LEU A 499 -0.09 8.19 -9.04
CA LEU A 499 0.44 7.04 -8.31
C LEU A 499 0.98 6.01 -9.30
N LEU A 500 2.14 5.43 -8.99
CA LEU A 500 2.77 4.40 -9.80
C LEU A 500 2.40 3.02 -9.24
N PRO A 501 1.39 2.32 -9.81
CA PRO A 501 0.90 1.05 -9.26
C PRO A 501 1.87 -0.13 -9.48
N GLY A 502 2.87 0.04 -10.35
CA GLY A 502 3.78 -1.03 -10.76
C GLY A 502 3.10 -2.08 -11.65
N MET A 503 3.78 -3.21 -11.88
CA MET A 503 3.26 -4.35 -12.65
C MET A 503 2.76 -4.03 -14.07
N GLY A 504 3.19 -2.89 -14.66
CA GLY A 504 2.70 -2.39 -15.94
C GLY A 504 1.28 -1.82 -15.91
N LEU A 505 0.64 -1.73 -14.74
CA LEU A 505 -0.70 -1.17 -14.55
C LEU A 505 -0.73 0.37 -14.71
N GLY A 506 0.44 1.01 -14.77
CA GLY A 506 0.58 2.45 -14.96
C GLY A 506 0.48 2.91 -16.42
N ARG A 507 0.43 1.99 -17.39
CA ARG A 507 0.36 2.30 -18.82
C ARG A 507 -1.03 2.82 -19.19
N SER A 508 -1.06 3.94 -19.92
CA SER A 508 -2.30 4.59 -20.35
C SER A 508 -2.18 5.10 -21.77
N VAL A 509 -3.27 5.04 -22.53
CA VAL A 509 -3.40 5.65 -23.86
C VAL A 509 -3.39 7.18 -23.81
N ASN A 510 -3.49 7.78 -22.62
CA ASN A 510 -3.52 9.23 -22.41
C ASN A 510 -2.22 9.77 -21.81
N ILE A 511 -1.17 8.94 -21.68
CA ILE A 511 0.12 9.31 -21.08
C ILE A 511 1.23 9.01 -22.08
N GLY A 512 2.00 10.04 -22.41
CA GLY A 512 3.26 9.97 -23.15
C GLY A 512 4.36 10.71 -22.40
N PHE A 513 5.39 11.18 -23.11
CA PHE A 513 6.51 11.88 -22.49
C PHE A 513 7.32 12.69 -23.52
N ARG A 514 8.22 13.54 -23.01
CA ARG A 514 9.23 14.24 -23.80
C ARG A 514 10.60 14.10 -23.12
N VAL A 515 11.65 14.47 -23.84
CA VAL A 515 13.04 14.34 -23.38
C VAL A 515 13.65 15.73 -23.15
N ALA A 516 14.53 15.80 -22.17
CA ALA A 516 15.36 16.95 -21.88
C ALA A 516 16.84 16.54 -21.77
N TRP A 517 17.72 17.51 -22.01
CA TRP A 517 19.16 17.39 -21.96
C TRP A 517 19.73 18.59 -21.22
N ASP A 518 20.76 18.35 -20.41
CA ASP A 518 21.57 19.42 -19.86
C ASP A 518 22.46 19.95 -21.01
N ALA A 519 22.32 21.23 -21.35
CA ALA A 519 23.10 21.82 -22.43
C ALA A 519 24.49 22.23 -21.90
N PRO A 520 25.57 22.03 -22.69
CA PRO A 520 26.87 22.55 -22.32
C PRO A 520 26.77 24.06 -22.15
N GLY A 521 27.17 24.56 -20.97
CA GLY A 521 27.19 26.00 -20.71
C GLY A 521 27.97 26.69 -21.83
N GLY A 522 27.33 27.66 -22.51
CA GLY A 522 28.08 28.60 -23.35
C GLY A 522 29.17 29.26 -22.50
N PRO A 523 30.28 29.74 -23.11
CA PRO A 523 31.33 30.41 -22.35
C PRO A 523 30.69 31.51 -21.51
N ALA A 524 30.97 31.48 -20.20
CA ALA A 524 30.59 32.56 -19.31
C ALA A 524 31.04 33.87 -19.97
N THR A 525 30.09 34.76 -20.26
CA THR A 525 30.43 36.13 -20.63
C THR A 525 31.25 36.69 -19.49
N ASN A 526 32.55 36.88 -19.73
CA ASN A 526 33.44 37.52 -18.77
C ASN A 526 32.80 38.86 -18.36
N PRO A 527 32.78 39.21 -17.06
CA PRO A 527 32.23 40.48 -16.60
C PRO A 527 33.05 41.72 -17.05
N SER A 528 33.99 41.57 -17.99
CA SER A 528 34.82 42.66 -18.53
C SER A 528 34.24 43.37 -19.76
N ASP A 529 33.18 42.86 -20.41
CA ASP A 529 32.58 43.50 -21.60
C ASP A 529 31.42 44.47 -21.28
N ALA A 530 31.15 44.73 -19.99
CA ALA A 530 30.20 45.76 -19.55
C ALA A 530 30.87 47.13 -19.27
N ALA A 531 32.09 47.36 -19.76
CA ALA A 531 32.77 48.64 -19.68
C ALA A 531 33.46 48.99 -21.00
N ARG A 532 32.67 49.39 -22.00
CA ARG A 532 33.06 50.35 -23.04
C ARG A 532 31.86 51.05 -23.64
#